data_AF-A0A2J8V9J2-F1
#
_entry.id   AF-A0A2J8V9J2-F1
#
_cell.length_a   1.000
_cell.length_b   1.000
_cell.length_c   1.000
_cell.angle_alpha   90.00
_cell.angle_beta   90.00
_cell.angle_gamma   90.00
#
_symmetry.space_group_name_H-M   'P 1'
#
loop_
_entity.id
_entity.type
_entity.pdbx_description
1 polymer ?
#
loop_
_entity_poly.entity_id
_entity_poly.type
_entity_poly.pdbx_seq_one_letter_code
_entity_poly.pdbx_strand_id
1 'polypeptide(L)'
;MAKFGVHRILLLAIYLTKCLESTKLLADLKKCGDLECETLISRVSAMRDYRGPDCRYLNFTKGEEISVYVKLAGEREDLWAGSKGTEFGYFP
;
A
#
# COMPACT_ATOMS: atom_id res chain seq x y z
N MET A 1 24.98 -2.71 40.60
CA MET A 1 24.93 -3.63 39.42
C MET A 1 23.52 -3.84 38.84
N ALA A 2 22.52 -2.96 39.09
CA ALA A 2 21.15 -3.13 38.57
C ALA A 2 20.80 -2.25 37.35
N LYS A 3 21.58 -1.19 37.08
CA LYS A 3 21.30 -0.18 36.03
C LYS A 3 21.46 -0.70 34.59
N PHE A 4 22.36 -1.66 34.38
CA PHE A 4 22.68 -2.21 33.05
C PHE A 4 21.61 -3.18 32.51
N GLY A 5 20.94 -3.94 33.40
CA GLY A 5 19.88 -4.87 33.02
C GLY A 5 18.61 -4.14 32.56
N VAL A 6 18.20 -3.11 33.30
CA VAL A 6 17.00 -2.30 32.98
C VAL A 6 17.17 -1.57 31.66
N HIS A 7 18.33 -0.97 31.38
CA HIS A 7 18.60 -0.30 30.11
C HIS A 7 18.55 -1.26 28.92
N ARG A 8 19.11 -2.47 29.06
CA ARG A 8 19.05 -3.51 28.01
C ARG A 8 17.63 -3.99 27.76
N ILE A 9 16.83 -4.17 28.81
CA ILE A 9 15.42 -4.53 28.70
C ILE A 9 14.64 -3.42 28.01
N LEU A 10 14.89 -2.15 28.37
CA LEU A 10 14.23 -0.99 27.77
C LEU A 10 14.54 -0.88 26.27
N LEU A 11 15.81 -1.05 25.87
CA LEU A 11 16.21 -1.04 24.46
C LEU A 11 15.56 -2.18 23.67
N LEU A 12 15.50 -3.39 24.24
CA LEU A 12 14.80 -4.52 23.63
C LEU A 12 13.31 -4.24 23.46
N ALA A 13 12.65 -3.65 24.47
CA ALA A 13 11.24 -3.28 24.40
C ALA A 13 10.97 -2.21 23.32
N ILE A 14 11.86 -1.22 23.17
CA ILE A 14 11.77 -0.21 22.11
C ILE A 14 11.96 -0.86 20.72
N TYR A 15 12.93 -1.77 20.58
CA TYR A 15 13.14 -2.48 19.32
C TYR A 15 11.93 -3.36 18.95
N LEU A 16 11.39 -4.09 19.91
CA LEU A 16 10.21 -4.95 19.72
C LEU A 16 8.95 -4.14 19.38
N THR A 17 8.74 -2.98 20.02
CA THR A 17 7.61 -2.09 19.67
C THR A 17 7.73 -1.50 18.28
N LYS A 18 8.94 -1.21 17.79
CA LYS A 18 9.20 -0.79 16.40
C LYS A 18 8.96 -1.89 15.39
N CYS A 19 9.25 -3.15 15.73
CA CYS A 19 8.88 -4.29 14.88
C CYS A 19 7.37 -4.56 14.88
N LEU A 20 6.65 -4.20 15.95
CA LEU A 20 5.21 -4.40 16.08
C LEU A 20 4.37 -3.34 15.35
N GLU A 21 4.96 -2.23 14.89
CA GLU A 21 4.36 -1.31 13.88
C GLU A 21 4.26 -1.97 12.49
N SER A 22 3.99 -3.28 12.46
CA SER A 22 3.89 -4.09 11.26
C SER A 22 2.70 -3.63 10.42
N THR A 23 3.03 -3.13 9.22
CA THR A 23 2.15 -2.70 8.12
C THR A 23 1.02 -1.75 8.52
N LYS A 24 1.36 -0.47 8.73
CA LYS A 24 0.37 0.60 8.65
C LYS A 24 -0.37 0.50 7.30
N LEU A 25 -1.70 0.35 7.36
CA LEU A 25 -2.56 0.39 6.18
C LEU A 25 -2.32 1.70 5.43
N LEU A 26 -2.40 1.66 4.09
CA LEU A 26 -2.34 2.89 3.31
C LEU A 26 -3.58 3.74 3.55
N ALA A 27 -4.76 3.11 3.68
CA ALA A 27 -6.00 3.77 4.06
C ALA A 27 -6.89 2.80 4.84
N ASP A 28 -7.74 3.35 5.70
CA ASP A 28 -8.74 2.58 6.46
C ASP A 28 -10.02 2.32 5.64
N LEU A 29 -10.23 3.08 4.57
CA LEU A 29 -11.43 2.99 3.73
C LEU A 29 -11.06 2.73 2.27
N LYS A 30 -11.94 2.01 1.56
CA LYS A 30 -11.82 1.72 0.14
C LYS A 30 -13.20 1.63 -0.53
N LYS A 31 -13.24 1.91 -1.84
CA LYS A 31 -14.40 1.79 -2.73
C LYS A 31 -14.10 0.68 -3.74
N CYS A 32 -15.02 -0.27 -3.87
CA CYS A 32 -14.89 -1.46 -4.71
C CYS A 32 -16.14 -1.65 -5.59
N GLY A 33 -16.02 -2.47 -6.65
CA GLY A 33 -17.16 -2.83 -7.51
C GLY A 33 -18.15 -3.80 -6.86
N ASP A 34 -17.69 -4.55 -5.85
CA ASP A 34 -18.44 -5.50 -5.03
C ASP A 34 -17.80 -5.61 -3.63
N LEU A 35 -18.34 -6.47 -2.76
CA LEU A 35 -17.89 -6.62 -1.38
C LEU A 35 -16.47 -7.19 -1.24
N GLU A 36 -16.09 -8.10 -2.14
CA GLU A 36 -14.79 -8.78 -2.15
C GLU A 36 -13.74 -8.05 -3.01
N CYS A 37 -14.15 -7.01 -3.75
CA CYS A 37 -13.32 -6.21 -4.65
C CYS A 37 -12.75 -7.00 -5.84
N GLU A 38 -13.49 -8.00 -6.33
CA GLU A 38 -13.10 -8.84 -7.48
C GLU A 38 -13.60 -8.26 -8.81
N THR A 39 -14.63 -7.41 -8.77
CA THR A 39 -15.26 -6.78 -9.92
C THR A 39 -14.43 -5.60 -10.37
N LEU A 40 -14.07 -5.62 -11.65
CA LEU A 40 -13.41 -4.52 -12.33
C LEU A 40 -14.29 -3.25 -12.27
N ILE A 41 -13.75 -2.16 -11.73
CA ILE A 41 -14.41 -0.85 -11.72
C ILE A 41 -14.27 -0.18 -13.09
N SER A 42 -13.05 -0.15 -13.63
CA SER A 42 -12.74 0.54 -14.89
C SER A 42 -11.41 0.09 -15.47
N ARG A 43 -11.23 0.25 -16.79
CA ARG A 43 -9.92 0.22 -17.45
C ARG A 43 -9.46 1.65 -17.74
N VAL A 44 -8.21 1.95 -17.46
CA VAL A 44 -7.62 3.28 -17.67
C VAL A 44 -6.30 3.16 -18.42
N SER A 45 -5.92 4.21 -19.16
CA SER A 45 -4.60 4.30 -19.80
C SER A 45 -3.73 5.29 -19.03
N ALA A 46 -2.50 4.89 -18.72
CA ALA A 46 -1.56 5.72 -17.96
C ALA A 46 -1.20 7.01 -18.73
N MET A 47 -1.36 8.16 -18.09
CA MET A 47 -1.06 9.45 -18.73
C MET A 47 0.44 9.83 -18.70
N ARG A 48 1.20 9.19 -17.81
CA ARG A 48 2.62 9.43 -17.55
C ARG A 48 3.28 8.17 -17.01
N ASP A 49 4.60 8.15 -17.02
CA ASP A 49 5.37 7.12 -16.34
C ASP A 49 5.23 7.28 -14.82
N TYR A 50 5.21 6.15 -14.12
CA TYR A 50 5.15 6.10 -12.67
C TYR A 50 6.00 4.94 -12.14
N ARG A 51 6.80 5.25 -11.11
CA ARG A 51 7.56 4.26 -10.36
C ARG A 51 7.18 4.36 -8.89
N GLY A 52 6.66 3.26 -8.37
CA GLY A 52 6.27 3.10 -6.98
C GLY A 52 7.45 3.28 -6.01
N PRO A 53 7.22 3.82 -4.80
CA PRO A 53 8.25 3.96 -3.78
C PRO A 53 8.67 2.61 -3.17
N ASP A 54 7.79 1.61 -3.20
CA ASP A 54 8.04 0.27 -2.67
C ASP A 54 7.25 -0.80 -3.45
N CYS A 55 7.42 -2.07 -3.07
CA CYS A 55 6.85 -3.23 -3.76
C CYS A 55 5.32 -3.31 -3.74
N ARG A 56 4.63 -2.50 -2.94
CA ARG A 56 3.16 -2.48 -2.92
C ARG A 56 2.58 -1.71 -4.10
N TYR A 57 3.39 -0.88 -4.75
CA TYR A 57 2.95 0.01 -5.81
C TYR A 57 3.24 -0.59 -7.18
N LEU A 58 2.33 -0.32 -8.11
CA LEU A 58 2.45 -0.74 -9.50
C LEU A 58 3.42 0.20 -10.23
N ASN A 59 4.30 -0.35 -11.06
CA ASN A 59 5.14 0.43 -11.96
C ASN A 59 4.55 0.39 -13.37
N PHE A 60 4.50 1.54 -14.04
CA PHE A 60 4.02 1.61 -15.42
C PHE A 60 4.59 2.78 -16.20
N THR A 61 4.52 2.67 -17.51
CA THR A 61 4.86 3.73 -18.45
C THR A 61 3.59 4.32 -19.08
N LYS A 62 3.73 5.52 -19.63
CA LYS A 62 2.65 6.21 -20.34
C LYS A 62 2.07 5.32 -21.45
N GLY A 63 0.75 5.26 -21.51
CA GLY A 63 -0.02 4.51 -22.50
C GLY A 63 -0.39 3.10 -22.03
N GLU A 64 0.27 2.53 -21.02
CA GLU A 64 -0.08 1.21 -20.50
C GLU A 64 -1.51 1.20 -19.94
N GLU A 65 -2.25 0.14 -20.23
CA GLU A 65 -3.60 -0.05 -19.70
C GLU A 65 -3.53 -0.69 -18.30
N ILE A 66 -4.33 -0.16 -17.39
CA ILE A 66 -4.43 -0.61 -16.00
C ILE A 66 -5.90 -0.91 -15.70
N SER A 67 -6.15 -2.11 -15.17
CA SER A 67 -7.46 -2.55 -14.70
C SER A 67 -7.63 -2.15 -13.24
N VAL A 68 -8.59 -1.27 -12.93
CA VAL A 68 -8.82 -0.71 -11.59
C VAL A 68 -9.87 -1.52 -10.84
N TYR A 69 -9.52 -2.02 -9.65
CA TYR A 69 -10.41 -2.81 -8.80
C TYR A 69 -10.77 -2.11 -7.50
N VAL A 70 -9.88 -1.23 -7.02
CA VAL A 70 -10.06 -0.52 -5.74
C VAL A 70 -9.70 0.94 -5.91
N LYS A 71 -10.48 1.84 -5.32
CA LYS A 71 -10.09 3.23 -5.09
C LYS A 71 -10.05 3.46 -3.58
N LEU A 72 -8.90 3.84 -3.03
CA LEU A 72 -8.80 4.13 -1.59
C LEU A 72 -9.65 5.36 -1.24
N ALA A 73 -10.04 5.45 0.02
CA ALA A 73 -10.89 6.53 0.54
C ALA A 73 -10.37 7.04 1.90
N GLY A 74 -10.91 8.17 2.35
CA GLY A 74 -10.44 8.81 3.58
C GLY A 74 -9.10 9.53 3.35
N GLU A 75 -8.05 9.14 4.07
CA GLU A 75 -6.76 9.85 4.03
C GLU A 75 -6.00 9.72 2.70
N ARG A 76 -6.28 8.67 1.91
CA ARG A 76 -5.55 8.38 0.66
C ARG A 76 -6.46 8.24 -0.57
N GLU A 77 -7.38 9.19 -0.76
CA GLU A 77 -8.19 9.27 -1.99
C GLU A 77 -7.35 9.47 -3.27
N ASP A 78 -6.07 9.81 -3.11
CA ASP A 78 -5.07 9.92 -4.17
C ASP A 78 -4.59 8.58 -4.73
N LEU A 79 -4.94 7.44 -4.11
CA LEU A 79 -4.45 6.13 -4.54
C LEU A 79 -5.55 5.15 -4.93
N TRP A 80 -5.32 4.46 -6.03
CA TRP A 80 -6.10 3.31 -6.49
C TRP A 80 -5.27 2.04 -6.40
N ALA A 81 -5.90 0.87 -6.56
CA ALA A 81 -5.23 -0.41 -6.71
C ALA A 81 -5.81 -1.18 -7.89
N GLY A 82 -4.92 -1.85 -8.62
CA GLY A 82 -5.28 -2.51 -9.85
C GLY A 82 -4.14 -3.31 -10.45
N SER A 83 -4.41 -3.89 -11.62
CA SER A 83 -3.44 -4.73 -12.33
C SER A 83 -3.01 -4.17 -13.67
N LYS A 84 -1.75 -4.46 -14.00
CA LYS A 84 -1.18 -4.37 -15.34
C LYS A 84 -0.61 -5.74 -15.70
N GLY A 85 -1.26 -6.45 -16.61
CA GLY A 85 -0.90 -7.84 -16.91
C GLY A 85 -0.99 -8.71 -15.65
N THR A 86 0.12 -9.33 -15.25
CA THR A 86 0.21 -10.17 -14.06
C THR A 86 0.63 -9.40 -12.79
N GLU A 87 0.98 -8.12 -12.91
CA GLU A 87 1.40 -7.28 -11.78
C GLU A 87 0.17 -6.62 -11.15
N PHE A 88 0.11 -6.56 -9.82
CA PHE A 88 -0.95 -5.86 -9.08
C PHE A 88 -0.31 -4.93 -8.04
N GLY A 89 -0.83 -3.71 -7.90
CA GLY A 89 -0.33 -2.77 -6.91
C GLY A 89 -1.10 -1.47 -6.85
N TYR A 90 -0.68 -0.60 -5.93
CA TYR A 90 -1.22 0.74 -5.77
C TYR A 90 -0.63 1.75 -6.75
N PHE A 91 -1.41 2.76 -7.13
CA PHE A 91 -0.94 3.84 -8.00
C PHE A 91 -1.85 5.08 -7.89
N PRO A 92 -1.33 6.28 -8.21
CA PRO A 92 -2.12 7.51 -8.22
C PRO A 92 -2.93 7.71 -9.50
#